data_AF-A0A0Q5H8J3-F1
#
_entry.id   AF-A0A0Q5H8J3-F1
#
_cell.length_a   1.000
_cell.length_b   1.000
_cell.length_c   1.000
_cell.angle_alpha   90.00
_cell.angle_beta   90.00
_cell.angle_gamma   90.00
#
_symmetry.space_group_name_H-M   'P 1'
#
loop_
_entity.id
_entity.type
_entity.pdbx_description
1 polymer ?
#
loop_
_entity_poly.entity_id
_entity_poly.type
_entity_poly.pdbx_seq_one_letter_code
_entity_poly.pdbx_strand_id
1 'polypeptide(L)'
;MWPVAGSVALAVSLLTAAPASAADLPASKGSLVIIGGALRPDNAAVWERIVQLAGGKGARIAIFASASANPEKAGAALVERLNKYGANAFFVPVAVRLTGTDYQVAADDAELAKAVRGAGGAYFAGGDQARITRALRRPDGSNTRVLDALWDMYRRGGVIAGTSAGAAIMSSTMFGHPKPVLATLKLGLTDGQEITQGLGFIGDDVFVDQHLLVRGRFARMLPAMLQKGYKLGLGIDENTAMVVGPNREVEVLGYKGALVVDLSGANAKQGTFNVSNVRLSYLDNGDRFNIASHSFTPAPDKADGRLDPARPYYREPLFSADILGNSTVVDLMGKLIDSDQPEAIGLTLDSAHAVQPDLGFEFRFSRTGESVGYMSATTEAYSVYNVRLDIRPIVVKRPLYQYK
;
A
#
# COMPACT_ATOMS: atom_id res chain seq x y z
N MET A 1 -21.28 -81.66 12.28
CA MET A 1 -21.75 -80.72 11.24
C MET A 1 -21.76 -79.33 11.85
N TRP A 2 -20.78 -78.49 11.50
CA TRP A 2 -20.65 -77.12 11.99
C TRP A 2 -21.67 -76.20 11.29
N PRO A 3 -22.33 -75.27 12.00
CA PRO A 3 -23.04 -74.18 11.35
C PRO A 3 -22.06 -73.04 11.02
N VAL A 4 -22.14 -72.58 9.78
CA VAL A 4 -21.36 -71.47 9.21
C VAL A 4 -21.82 -70.15 9.85
N ALA A 5 -20.88 -69.43 10.47
CA ALA A 5 -21.12 -68.07 10.98
C ALA A 5 -21.08 -67.08 9.79
N GLY A 6 -22.23 -66.49 9.46
CA GLY A 6 -22.34 -65.40 8.49
C GLY A 6 -21.86 -64.09 9.09
N SER A 7 -20.78 -63.53 8.52
CA SER A 7 -20.28 -62.20 8.87
C SER A 7 -21.16 -61.12 8.24
N VAL A 8 -21.85 -60.34 9.08
CA VAL A 8 -22.55 -59.12 8.65
C VAL A 8 -21.52 -57.99 8.59
N ALA A 9 -21.18 -57.53 7.39
CA ALA A 9 -20.34 -56.37 7.19
C ALA A 9 -21.18 -55.09 7.40
N LEU A 10 -20.94 -54.38 8.49
CA LEU A 10 -21.51 -53.06 8.76
C LEU A 10 -20.78 -52.03 7.87
N ALA A 11 -21.44 -51.57 6.80
CA ALA A 11 -20.93 -50.47 5.99
C ALA A 11 -21.09 -49.15 6.77
N VAL A 12 -19.99 -48.62 7.30
CA VAL A 12 -19.93 -47.28 7.89
C VAL A 12 -19.81 -46.27 6.75
N SER A 13 -20.92 -45.61 6.42
CA SER A 13 -20.97 -44.50 5.48
C SER A 13 -20.26 -43.29 6.09
N LEU A 14 -18.99 -43.08 5.75
CA LEU A 14 -18.26 -41.85 6.03
C LEU A 14 -18.88 -40.72 5.20
N LEU A 15 -19.72 -39.88 5.82
CA LEU A 15 -20.09 -38.59 5.25
C LEU A 15 -18.84 -37.71 5.20
N THR A 16 -18.28 -37.54 4.00
CA THR A 16 -17.29 -36.52 3.71
C THR A 16 -17.98 -35.16 3.69
N ALA A 17 -17.92 -34.43 4.81
CA ALA A 17 -18.31 -33.03 4.84
C ALA A 17 -17.35 -32.25 3.92
N ALA A 18 -17.87 -31.75 2.81
CA ALA A 18 -17.14 -30.86 1.93
C ALA A 18 -16.67 -29.62 2.72
N PRO A 19 -15.47 -29.09 2.43
CA PRO A 19 -15.04 -27.86 3.07
C PRO A 19 -16.03 -26.76 2.70
N ALA A 20 -16.55 -26.07 3.71
CA ALA A 20 -17.36 -24.89 3.52
C ALA A 20 -16.56 -23.89 2.68
N SER A 21 -17.09 -23.52 1.50
CA SER A 21 -16.58 -22.39 0.74
C SER A 21 -16.48 -21.21 1.69
N ALA A 22 -15.31 -20.57 1.75
CA ALA A 22 -15.19 -19.26 2.35
C ALA A 22 -16.29 -18.40 1.73
N ALA A 23 -17.24 -17.95 2.54
CA ALA A 23 -18.31 -17.11 2.06
C ALA A 23 -17.68 -15.81 1.56
N ASP A 24 -17.80 -15.54 0.27
CA ASP A 24 -17.45 -14.25 -0.33
C ASP A 24 -18.15 -13.15 0.46
N LEU A 25 -17.38 -12.33 1.16
CA LEU A 25 -17.89 -11.09 1.73
C LEU A 25 -18.48 -10.28 0.56
N PRO A 26 -19.74 -9.81 0.65
CA PRO A 26 -20.32 -9.05 -0.45
C PRO A 26 -19.41 -7.86 -0.77
N ALA A 27 -18.99 -7.76 -2.03
CA ALA A 27 -18.08 -6.73 -2.50
C ALA A 27 -18.63 -5.34 -2.10
N SER A 28 -17.83 -4.59 -1.35
CA SER A 28 -18.19 -3.23 -0.92
C SER A 28 -18.49 -2.38 -2.16
N LYS A 29 -19.59 -1.63 -2.14
CA LYS A 29 -19.89 -0.65 -3.20
C LYS A 29 -19.05 0.62 -3.09
N GLY A 30 -18.30 0.79 -2.00
CA GLY A 30 -17.51 1.98 -1.70
C GLY A 30 -16.24 2.09 -2.54
N SER A 31 -15.54 3.20 -2.34
CA SER A 31 -14.24 3.46 -2.98
C SER A 31 -13.20 3.90 -1.95
N LEU A 32 -11.93 3.64 -2.24
CA LEU A 32 -10.79 4.11 -1.45
C LEU A 32 -9.99 5.12 -2.25
N VAL A 33 -9.50 6.16 -1.57
CA VAL A 33 -8.49 7.07 -2.14
C VAL A 33 -7.27 7.01 -1.22
N ILE A 34 -6.29 6.19 -1.62
CA ILE A 34 -5.13 5.84 -0.81
C ILE A 34 -3.97 6.72 -1.23
N ILE A 35 -3.59 7.69 -0.38
CA ILE A 35 -2.67 8.76 -0.75
C ILE A 35 -1.31 8.56 -0.05
N GLY A 36 -0.23 8.54 -0.84
CA GLY A 36 1.11 8.18 -0.34
C GLY A 36 1.72 9.19 0.65
N GLY A 37 1.12 10.35 0.84
CA GLY A 37 1.57 11.38 1.79
C GLY A 37 1.86 12.70 1.11
N ALA A 38 2.12 13.73 1.91
CA ALA A 38 2.48 15.08 1.44
C ALA A 38 1.57 15.61 0.30
N LEU A 39 0.27 15.31 0.36
CA LEU A 39 -0.70 15.74 -0.64
C LEU A 39 -0.76 17.27 -0.67
N ARG A 40 -0.42 17.84 -1.83
CA ARG A 40 -0.33 19.29 -1.98
C ARG A 40 -1.73 19.92 -2.09
N PRO A 41 -1.91 21.16 -1.62
CA PRO A 41 -3.22 21.83 -1.68
C PRO A 41 -3.73 22.08 -3.10
N ASP A 42 -2.83 22.19 -4.08
CA ASP A 42 -3.09 22.48 -5.50
C ASP A 42 -3.28 21.22 -6.36
N ASN A 43 -3.21 20.02 -5.76
CA ASN A 43 -3.45 18.76 -6.47
C ASN A 43 -4.96 18.54 -6.68
N ALA A 44 -5.55 19.33 -7.58
CA ALA A 44 -6.99 19.34 -7.85
C ALA A 44 -7.51 17.96 -8.23
N ALA A 45 -6.78 17.21 -9.06
CA ALA A 45 -7.16 15.87 -9.51
C ALA A 45 -7.52 14.92 -8.35
N VAL A 46 -6.73 14.91 -7.27
CA VAL A 46 -7.00 14.05 -6.11
C VAL A 46 -8.13 14.62 -5.25
N TRP A 47 -8.14 15.94 -4.99
CA TRP A 47 -9.15 16.55 -4.13
C TRP A 47 -10.56 16.49 -4.75
N GLU A 48 -10.68 16.82 -6.04
CA GLU A 48 -11.93 16.75 -6.79
C GLU A 48 -12.43 15.31 -6.88
N ARG A 49 -11.54 14.32 -7.07
CA ARG A 49 -11.93 12.91 -7.08
C ARG A 49 -12.52 12.47 -5.74
N ILE A 50 -11.98 12.92 -4.61
CA ILE A 50 -12.54 12.63 -3.29
C ILE A 50 -13.96 13.19 -3.17
N VAL A 51 -14.17 14.45 -3.58
CA VAL A 51 -15.49 15.10 -3.53
C VAL A 51 -16.48 14.40 -4.45
N GLN A 52 -16.06 14.06 -5.68
CA GLN A 52 -16.87 13.33 -6.65
C GLN A 52 -17.33 11.98 -6.09
N LEU A 53 -16.41 11.17 -5.57
CA LEU A 53 -16.72 9.86 -4.99
C LEU A 53 -17.57 9.95 -3.71
N ALA A 54 -17.49 11.08 -3.00
CA ALA A 54 -18.35 11.34 -1.84
C ALA A 54 -19.78 11.79 -2.21
N GLY A 55 -20.11 11.93 -3.50
CA GLY A 55 -21.43 12.37 -3.96
C GLY A 55 -21.46 13.75 -4.63
N GLY A 56 -20.29 14.33 -4.94
CA GLY A 56 -20.16 15.57 -5.69
C GLY A 56 -20.30 16.84 -4.84
N LYS A 57 -20.71 17.94 -5.49
CA LYS A 57 -20.81 19.26 -4.83
C LYS A 57 -21.78 19.21 -3.65
N GLY A 58 -21.34 19.71 -2.49
CA GLY A 58 -22.07 19.68 -1.23
C GLY A 58 -21.97 18.34 -0.48
N ALA A 59 -21.19 17.37 -0.99
CA ALA A 59 -20.97 16.09 -0.33
C ALA A 59 -20.49 16.29 1.11
N ARG A 60 -21.16 15.60 2.04
CA ARG A 60 -20.76 15.62 3.45
C ARG A 60 -19.55 14.73 3.65
N ILE A 61 -18.44 15.29 4.14
CA ILE A 61 -17.19 14.53 4.35
C ILE A 61 -16.74 14.66 5.81
N ALA A 62 -16.62 13.52 6.48
CA ALA A 62 -16.14 13.43 7.85
C ALA A 62 -14.61 13.53 7.91
N ILE A 63 -14.06 14.50 8.63
CA ILE A 63 -12.61 14.74 8.72
C ILE A 63 -12.05 14.19 10.02
N PHE A 64 -11.15 13.21 9.90
CA PHE A 64 -10.45 12.59 11.00
C PHE A 64 -9.00 13.06 11.06
N ALA A 65 -8.67 13.84 12.08
CA ALA A 65 -7.28 14.24 12.37
C ALA A 65 -6.64 13.37 13.46
N SER A 66 -7.12 12.14 13.66
CA SER A 66 -6.73 11.23 14.75
C SER A 66 -5.24 10.89 14.79
N ALA A 67 -4.58 10.89 13.63
CA ALA A 67 -3.13 10.66 13.51
C ALA A 67 -2.28 11.86 13.96
N SER A 68 -2.84 13.07 13.87
CA SER A 68 -2.09 14.32 13.98
C SER A 68 -1.52 14.53 15.39
N ALA A 69 -0.38 15.21 15.44
CA ALA A 69 0.14 15.73 16.70
C ALA A 69 -0.66 16.95 17.21
N ASN A 70 -1.34 17.67 16.32
CA ASN A 70 -2.27 18.77 16.61
C ASN A 70 -3.57 18.55 15.80
N PRO A 71 -4.55 17.82 16.36
CA PRO A 71 -5.77 17.46 15.65
C PRO A 71 -6.65 18.66 15.26
N GLU A 72 -6.77 19.68 16.13
CA GLU A 72 -7.60 20.87 15.85
C GLU A 72 -7.11 21.62 14.61
N LYS A 73 -5.81 21.97 14.57
CA LYS A 73 -5.22 22.69 13.45
C LYS A 73 -5.30 21.88 12.15
N ALA A 74 -4.97 20.59 12.20
CA ALA A 74 -5.01 19.72 11.04
C ALA A 74 -6.44 19.51 10.52
N GLY A 75 -7.39 19.31 11.43
CA GLY A 75 -8.81 19.15 11.12
C GLY A 75 -9.39 20.40 10.47
N ALA A 76 -9.18 21.57 11.06
CA ALA A 76 -9.65 22.85 10.52
C ALA A 76 -9.10 23.11 9.10
N ALA A 77 -7.80 22.91 8.90
CA ALA A 77 -7.17 23.10 7.59
C ALA A 77 -7.68 22.13 6.52
N LEU A 78 -8.06 20.90 6.89
CA LEU A 78 -8.62 19.91 5.98
C LEU A 78 -10.10 20.18 5.66
N VAL A 79 -10.88 20.64 6.65
CA VAL A 79 -12.25 21.10 6.44
C VAL A 79 -12.27 22.25 5.42
N GLU A 80 -11.46 23.28 5.65
CA GLU A 80 -11.34 24.43 4.73
C GLU A 80 -10.95 23.97 3.32
N ARG A 81 -9.99 23.04 3.22
CA ARG A 81 -9.50 22.54 1.93
C ARG A 81 -10.56 21.79 1.14
N LEU A 82 -11.25 20.82 1.75
CA LEU A 82 -12.29 20.07 1.05
C LEU A 82 -13.50 20.96 0.72
N ASN A 83 -13.82 21.93 1.57
CA ASN A 83 -14.86 22.93 1.27
C ASN A 83 -14.47 23.81 0.06
N LYS A 84 -13.19 24.17 -0.10
CA LYS A 84 -12.69 24.88 -1.29
C LYS A 84 -12.89 24.08 -2.58
N TYR A 85 -12.82 22.75 -2.51
CA TYR A 85 -13.13 21.83 -3.62
C TYR A 85 -14.62 21.46 -3.71
N GLY A 86 -15.49 22.13 -2.96
CA GLY A 86 -16.94 22.03 -3.08
C GLY A 86 -17.60 21.00 -2.17
N ALA A 87 -16.91 20.45 -1.16
CA ALA A 87 -17.53 19.61 -0.14
C ALA A 87 -18.29 20.43 0.92
N ASN A 88 -19.02 19.73 1.79
CA ASN A 88 -19.48 20.19 3.09
C ASN A 88 -18.83 19.34 4.18
N ALA A 89 -17.54 19.59 4.41
CA ALA A 89 -16.71 18.84 5.33
C ALA A 89 -16.98 19.25 6.79
N PHE A 90 -16.90 18.29 7.71
CA PHE A 90 -17.06 18.52 9.14
C PHE A 90 -16.00 17.75 9.93
N PHE A 91 -15.53 18.35 11.02
CA PHE A 91 -14.53 17.73 11.88
C PHE A 91 -15.14 16.66 12.79
N VAL A 92 -14.45 15.51 12.91
CA VAL A 92 -14.81 14.43 13.83
C VAL A 92 -13.81 14.45 14.99
N PRO A 93 -14.25 14.79 16.23
CA PRO A 93 -13.35 14.99 17.37
C PRO A 93 -12.88 13.67 18.04
N VAL A 94 -12.59 12.65 17.23
CA VAL A 94 -12.07 11.35 17.68
C VAL A 94 -10.57 11.33 17.48
N ALA A 95 -9.82 11.93 18.41
CA ALA A 95 -8.37 12.03 18.31
C ALA A 95 -7.69 12.05 19.67
N VAL A 96 -6.68 11.21 19.87
CA VAL A 96 -6.07 11.01 21.20
C VAL A 96 -5.29 12.23 21.70
N ARG A 97 -4.91 13.13 20.80
CA ARG A 97 -4.20 14.39 21.12
C ARG A 97 -5.11 15.61 21.05
N LEU A 98 -6.42 15.43 20.98
CA LEU A 98 -7.38 16.52 21.01
C LEU A 98 -7.56 16.98 22.45
N THR A 99 -7.32 18.27 22.70
CA THR A 99 -7.50 18.88 24.02
C THR A 99 -8.97 19.10 24.32
N GLY A 100 -9.38 18.91 25.58
CA GLY A 100 -10.75 19.20 26.03
C GLY A 100 -11.83 18.22 25.53
N THR A 101 -11.45 17.14 24.84
CA THR A 101 -12.38 16.08 24.42
C THR A 101 -11.85 14.72 24.87
N ASP A 102 -12.70 13.92 25.52
CA ASP A 102 -12.43 12.50 25.71
C ASP A 102 -12.71 11.77 24.39
N TYR A 103 -11.64 11.35 23.70
CA TYR A 103 -11.76 10.69 22.41
C TYR A 103 -12.48 9.33 22.49
N GLN A 104 -12.45 8.65 23.63
CA GLN A 104 -13.13 7.35 23.79
C GLN A 104 -14.63 7.57 23.88
N VAL A 105 -15.05 8.58 24.65
CA VAL A 105 -16.46 9.02 24.70
C VAL A 105 -16.92 9.48 23.31
N ALA A 106 -16.13 10.29 22.61
CA ALA A 106 -16.45 10.73 21.26
C ALA A 106 -16.54 9.56 20.27
N ALA A 107 -15.64 8.57 20.35
CA ALA A 107 -15.63 7.41 19.44
C ALA A 107 -16.86 6.51 19.60
N ASP A 108 -17.52 6.54 20.76
CA ASP A 108 -18.75 5.82 21.05
C ASP A 108 -20.00 6.73 21.16
N ASP A 109 -19.89 7.99 20.76
CA ASP A 109 -21.02 8.92 20.72
C ASP A 109 -22.01 8.54 19.60
N ALA A 110 -23.30 8.43 19.95
CA ALA A 110 -24.32 7.94 19.04
C ALA A 110 -24.66 8.93 17.91
N GLU A 111 -24.70 10.22 18.21
CA GLU A 111 -25.03 11.26 17.24
C GLU A 111 -23.86 11.51 16.28
N LEU A 112 -22.62 11.47 16.78
CA LEU A 112 -21.42 11.54 15.96
C LEU A 112 -21.32 10.34 15.02
N ALA A 113 -21.54 9.12 15.53
CA ALA A 113 -21.58 7.91 14.71
C ALA A 113 -22.70 8.00 13.66
N LYS A 114 -23.88 8.54 14.01
CA LYS A 114 -24.97 8.78 13.04
C LYS A 114 -24.59 9.81 11.99
N ALA A 115 -23.89 10.89 12.34
CA ALA A 115 -23.41 11.89 11.40
C ALA A 115 -22.39 11.31 10.41
N VAL A 116 -21.43 10.50 10.90
CA VAL A 116 -20.46 9.76 10.07
C VAL A 116 -21.19 8.75 9.19
N ARG A 117 -22.13 7.98 9.76
CA ARG A 117 -22.99 7.06 9.01
C ARG A 117 -23.90 7.80 8.02
N GLY A 118 -24.10 9.11 8.09
CA GLY A 118 -24.86 9.87 7.10
C GLY A 118 -24.00 10.54 6.02
N ALA A 119 -22.67 10.51 6.15
CA ALA A 119 -21.75 11.20 5.25
C ALA A 119 -21.60 10.49 3.89
N GLY A 120 -21.15 11.21 2.88
CA GLY A 120 -20.78 10.63 1.59
C GLY A 120 -19.34 10.10 1.57
N GLY A 121 -18.49 10.59 2.47
CA GLY A 121 -17.14 10.09 2.63
C GLY A 121 -16.48 10.47 3.95
N ALA A 122 -15.28 9.95 4.15
CA ALA A 122 -14.39 10.29 5.24
C ALA A 122 -12.97 10.53 4.73
N TYR A 123 -12.25 11.46 5.38
CA TYR A 123 -10.86 11.76 5.08
C TYR A 123 -9.99 11.64 6.34
N PHE A 124 -8.93 10.84 6.26
CA PHE A 124 -7.95 10.66 7.32
C PHE A 124 -6.67 11.46 7.07
N ALA A 125 -6.33 12.34 8.03
CA ALA A 125 -5.09 13.10 8.02
C ALA A 125 -3.85 12.20 8.25
N GLY A 126 -2.69 12.69 7.83
CA GLY A 126 -1.39 12.09 8.14
C GLY A 126 -0.96 12.30 9.60
N GLY A 127 0.08 11.56 10.00
CA GLY A 127 0.63 11.61 11.36
C GLY A 127 1.09 10.22 11.80
N ASP A 128 0.63 9.79 12.97
CA ASP A 128 0.92 8.47 13.53
C ASP A 128 -0.31 7.54 13.40
N GLN A 129 -0.19 6.52 12.54
CA GLN A 129 -1.26 5.56 12.26
C GLN A 129 -1.70 4.75 13.49
N ALA A 130 -0.81 4.52 14.47
CA ALA A 130 -1.19 3.83 15.71
C ALA A 130 -2.18 4.64 16.54
N ARG A 131 -2.20 5.98 16.39
CA ARG A 131 -3.21 6.83 17.05
C ARG A 131 -4.58 6.72 16.40
N ILE A 132 -4.64 6.47 15.09
CA ILE A 132 -5.91 6.24 14.39
C ILE A 132 -6.54 4.96 14.93
N THR A 133 -5.78 3.85 14.93
CA THR A 133 -6.32 2.56 15.39
C THR A 133 -6.65 2.59 16.88
N ARG A 134 -5.83 3.23 17.71
CA ARG A 134 -6.15 3.45 19.14
C ARG A 134 -7.43 4.27 19.36
N ALA A 135 -7.72 5.23 18.49
CA ALA A 135 -8.91 6.07 18.62
C ALA A 135 -10.20 5.38 18.13
N LEU A 136 -10.09 4.41 17.22
CA LEU A 136 -11.23 3.78 16.53
C LEU A 136 -11.46 2.32 16.90
N ARG A 137 -10.49 1.65 17.54
CA ARG A 137 -10.65 0.33 18.12
C ARG A 137 -10.69 0.42 19.64
N ARG A 138 -11.49 -0.44 20.26
CA ARG A 138 -11.48 -0.65 21.71
C ARG A 138 -10.27 -1.52 22.10
N PRO A 139 -9.88 -1.54 23.40
CA PRO A 139 -8.78 -2.35 23.88
C PRO A 139 -8.90 -3.86 23.59
N ASP A 140 -10.13 -4.36 23.46
CA ASP A 140 -10.43 -5.76 23.10
C ASP A 140 -10.35 -6.04 21.59
N GLY A 141 -10.00 -5.04 20.77
CA GLY A 141 -9.91 -5.12 19.31
C GLY A 141 -11.23 -4.84 18.57
N SER A 142 -12.36 -4.75 19.28
CA SER A 142 -13.67 -4.45 18.69
C SER A 142 -13.73 -3.02 18.14
N ASN A 143 -14.62 -2.79 17.19
CA ASN A 143 -14.82 -1.47 16.59
C ASN A 143 -15.58 -0.54 17.55
N THR A 144 -15.18 0.72 17.66
CA THR A 144 -16.04 1.75 18.26
C THR A 144 -17.26 2.03 17.38
N ARG A 145 -18.31 2.68 17.91
CA ARG A 145 -19.49 3.02 17.11
C ARG A 145 -19.17 3.90 15.90
N VAL A 146 -18.19 4.79 16.02
CA VAL A 146 -17.70 5.61 14.90
C VAL A 146 -17.00 4.76 13.84
N LEU A 147 -16.22 3.74 14.24
CA LEU A 147 -15.61 2.82 13.27
C LEU A 147 -16.67 1.95 12.57
N ASP A 148 -17.69 1.47 13.27
CA ASP A 148 -18.82 0.78 12.63
C ASP A 148 -19.55 1.70 11.65
N ALA A 149 -19.77 2.97 12.00
CA ALA A 149 -20.37 3.95 11.11
C ALA A 149 -19.54 4.22 9.84
N LEU A 150 -18.20 4.22 9.94
CA LEU A 150 -17.29 4.32 8.80
C LEU A 150 -17.43 3.11 7.86
N TRP A 151 -17.48 1.91 8.43
CA TRP A 151 -17.70 0.68 7.68
C TRP A 151 -19.06 0.66 6.99
N ASP A 152 -20.12 1.06 7.68
CA ASP A 152 -21.46 1.21 7.09
C ASP A 152 -21.47 2.21 5.94
N MET A 153 -20.75 3.34 6.09
CA MET A 153 -20.58 4.35 5.05
C MET A 153 -19.86 3.81 3.83
N TYR A 154 -18.74 3.14 4.02
CA TYR A 154 -17.99 2.56 2.93
C TYR A 154 -18.81 1.49 2.19
N ARG A 155 -19.41 0.55 2.92
CA ARG A 155 -20.17 -0.57 2.33
C ARG A 155 -21.38 -0.12 1.50
N ARG A 156 -22.01 1.00 1.84
CA ARG A 156 -23.14 1.55 1.07
C ARG A 156 -22.74 2.36 -0.16
N GLY A 157 -21.45 2.56 -0.43
CA GLY A 157 -20.97 3.33 -1.60
C GLY A 157 -20.21 4.60 -1.28
N GLY A 158 -19.97 4.93 0.00
CA GLY A 158 -19.18 6.10 0.37
C GLY A 158 -17.68 5.90 0.13
N VAL A 159 -16.94 7.01 0.15
CA VAL A 159 -15.48 6.99 -0.03
C VAL A 159 -14.73 7.07 1.30
N ILE A 160 -13.66 6.27 1.45
CA ILE A 160 -12.67 6.47 2.50
C ILE A 160 -11.37 6.93 1.86
N ALA A 161 -10.97 8.16 2.16
CA ALA A 161 -9.73 8.76 1.71
C ALA A 161 -8.74 8.90 2.87
N GLY A 162 -7.45 8.76 2.62
CA GLY A 162 -6.46 8.93 3.67
C GLY A 162 -5.05 9.15 3.14
N THR A 163 -4.30 10.04 3.80
CA THR A 163 -2.92 10.37 3.41
C THR A 163 -1.91 9.91 4.47
N SER A 164 -0.77 9.36 4.02
CA SER A 164 0.30 8.88 4.91
C SER A 164 -0.25 7.87 5.94
N ALA A 165 -0.31 8.20 7.23
CA ALA A 165 -0.98 7.36 8.24
C ALA A 165 -2.40 6.90 7.83
N GLY A 166 -3.17 7.77 7.16
CA GLY A 166 -4.49 7.43 6.63
C GLY A 166 -4.46 6.40 5.48
N ALA A 167 -3.36 6.30 4.73
CA ALA A 167 -3.16 5.25 3.74
C ALA A 167 -2.73 3.94 4.39
N ALA A 168 -1.86 3.99 5.41
CA ALA A 168 -1.34 2.79 6.09
C ALA A 168 -2.45 1.96 6.75
N ILE A 169 -3.49 2.61 7.29
CA ILE A 169 -4.63 1.90 7.92
C ILE A 169 -5.54 1.15 6.93
N MET A 170 -5.37 1.36 5.62
CA MET A 170 -6.28 0.78 4.62
C MET A 170 -6.15 -0.74 4.54
N SER A 171 -4.95 -1.30 4.73
CA SER A 171 -4.72 -2.74 4.85
C SER A 171 -4.97 -3.25 6.27
N SER A 172 -5.25 -4.55 6.42
CA SER A 172 -5.50 -5.16 7.73
C SER A 172 -4.25 -5.33 8.58
N THR A 173 -3.07 -5.37 7.95
CA THR A 173 -1.76 -5.17 8.59
C THR A 173 -1.18 -3.83 8.15
N MET A 174 -0.57 -3.10 9.08
CA MET A 174 0.15 -1.86 8.82
C MET A 174 1.48 -1.82 9.58
N PHE A 175 2.40 -0.94 9.18
CA PHE A 175 3.54 -0.62 10.03
C PHE A 175 3.11 0.18 11.26
N GLY A 176 3.53 -0.23 12.46
CA GLY A 176 3.33 0.51 13.71
C GLY A 176 4.49 1.46 13.97
N HIS A 177 5.54 0.95 14.63
CA HIS A 177 6.79 1.65 14.89
C HIS A 177 7.93 1.04 14.07
N PRO A 178 7.99 1.25 12.74
CA PRO A 178 8.95 0.59 11.89
C PRO A 178 10.38 1.07 12.16
N LYS A 179 11.31 0.13 12.09
CA LYS A 179 12.75 0.42 11.96
C LYS A 179 13.03 1.19 10.65
N PRO A 180 14.18 1.85 10.52
CA PRO A 180 14.68 2.29 9.22
C PRO A 180 14.71 1.14 8.20
N VAL A 181 14.53 1.44 6.91
CA VAL A 181 14.35 0.42 5.85
C VAL A 181 15.45 -0.63 5.87
N LEU A 182 16.72 -0.21 5.87
CA LEU A 182 17.84 -1.15 5.88
C LEU A 182 17.89 -1.98 7.17
N ALA A 183 17.59 -1.38 8.32
CA ALA A 183 17.50 -2.11 9.59
C ALA A 183 16.36 -3.14 9.58
N THR A 184 15.24 -2.87 8.91
CA THR A 184 14.18 -3.87 8.69
C THR A 184 14.68 -5.07 7.90
N LEU A 185 15.47 -4.87 6.84
CA LEU A 185 16.03 -5.98 6.06
C LEU A 185 17.04 -6.81 6.88
N LYS A 186 17.83 -6.15 7.73
CA LYS A 186 18.87 -6.79 8.55
C LYS A 186 18.30 -7.55 9.76
N LEU A 187 17.31 -6.96 10.42
CA LEU A 187 16.84 -7.38 11.75
C LEU A 187 15.43 -7.99 11.73
N GLY A 188 14.74 -7.93 10.60
CA GLY A 188 13.36 -8.39 10.48
C GLY A 188 12.35 -7.49 11.20
N LEU A 189 11.18 -8.05 11.47
CA LEU A 189 10.01 -7.36 12.01
C LEU A 189 9.40 -8.18 13.15
N THR A 190 8.93 -7.48 14.18
CA THR A 190 8.21 -8.07 15.31
C THR A 190 6.74 -7.67 15.25
N ASP A 191 5.84 -8.67 15.33
CA ASP A 191 4.39 -8.44 15.46
C ASP A 191 4.09 -7.67 16.76
N GLY A 192 3.19 -6.68 16.68
CA GLY A 192 2.86 -5.78 17.78
C GLY A 192 3.85 -4.64 18.02
N GLN A 193 5.01 -4.64 17.33
CA GLN A 193 5.98 -3.54 17.38
C GLN A 193 6.11 -2.85 16.01
N GLU A 194 6.88 -3.44 15.08
CA GLU A 194 7.08 -2.83 13.76
C GLU A 194 5.87 -2.99 12.87
N ILE A 195 5.12 -4.07 13.01
CA ILE A 195 3.87 -4.34 12.28
C ILE A 195 2.73 -4.62 13.26
N THR A 196 1.54 -4.11 12.96
CA THR A 196 0.36 -4.19 13.81
C THR A 196 -0.92 -4.19 12.96
N GLN A 197 -2.07 -4.32 13.59
CA GLN A 197 -3.36 -4.35 12.91
C GLN A 197 -3.76 -2.95 12.41
N GLY A 198 -4.13 -2.86 11.13
CA GLY A 198 -4.75 -1.69 10.53
C GLY A 198 -6.28 -1.70 10.67
N LEU A 199 -6.96 -0.91 9.83
CA LEU A 199 -8.43 -0.91 9.77
C LEU A 199 -8.99 -1.83 8.70
N GLY A 200 -8.22 -2.15 7.64
CA GLY A 200 -8.55 -3.24 6.71
C GLY A 200 -9.62 -2.92 5.66
N PHE A 201 -9.87 -1.65 5.35
CA PHE A 201 -10.85 -1.23 4.34
C PHE A 201 -10.61 -1.79 2.93
N ILE A 202 -9.37 -2.08 2.56
CA ILE A 202 -9.02 -2.69 1.25
C ILE A 202 -9.19 -4.23 1.25
N GLY A 203 -9.45 -4.84 2.41
CA GLY A 203 -9.47 -6.29 2.59
C GLY A 203 -8.18 -6.85 3.19
N ASP A 204 -8.12 -8.18 3.25
CA ASP A 204 -7.03 -8.93 3.88
C ASP A 204 -5.98 -9.44 2.90
N ASP A 205 -6.15 -9.17 1.61
CA ASP A 205 -5.32 -9.70 0.53
C ASP A 205 -4.31 -8.69 -0.03
N VAL A 206 -4.43 -7.40 0.33
CA VAL A 206 -3.56 -6.31 -0.14
C VAL A 206 -2.87 -5.60 1.02
N PHE A 207 -1.54 -5.51 0.95
CA PHE A 207 -0.74 -4.71 1.88
C PHE A 207 -0.52 -3.29 1.34
N VAL A 208 -0.62 -2.26 2.19
CA VAL A 208 -0.44 -0.86 1.78
C VAL A 208 0.74 -0.21 2.48
N ASP A 209 1.59 0.50 1.74
CA ASP A 209 2.58 1.44 2.30
C ASP A 209 2.62 2.76 1.53
N GLN A 210 3.33 3.73 2.10
CA GLN A 210 3.23 5.15 1.75
C GLN A 210 4.59 5.85 1.89
N HIS A 211 4.73 7.00 1.23
CA HIS A 211 6.01 7.68 0.97
C HIS A 211 7.01 6.74 0.30
N LEU A 212 6.52 5.97 -0.67
CA LEU A 212 7.19 4.75 -1.07
C LEU A 212 8.54 4.99 -1.74
N LEU A 213 8.57 5.81 -2.79
CA LEU A 213 9.74 5.99 -3.66
C LEU A 213 10.69 7.01 -3.05
N VAL A 214 10.17 8.10 -2.48
CA VAL A 214 10.98 9.16 -1.86
C VAL A 214 11.78 8.68 -0.64
N ARG A 215 11.39 7.56 -0.02
CA ARG A 215 12.04 7.00 1.18
C ARG A 215 12.52 5.56 1.02
N GLY A 216 12.56 5.02 -0.20
CA GLY A 216 12.99 3.65 -0.46
C GLY A 216 12.16 2.57 0.25
N ARG A 217 10.92 2.86 0.64
CA ARG A 217 10.11 2.00 1.50
C ARG A 217 9.58 0.75 0.80
N PHE A 218 9.67 0.66 -0.53
CA PHE A 218 9.36 -0.56 -1.27
C PHE A 218 10.12 -1.78 -0.70
N ALA A 219 11.37 -1.60 -0.27
CA ALA A 219 12.18 -2.68 0.25
C ALA A 219 11.69 -3.20 1.60
N ARG A 220 11.20 -2.33 2.50
CA ARG A 220 10.66 -2.77 3.80
C ARG A 220 9.30 -3.45 3.69
N MET A 221 8.53 -3.17 2.63
CA MET A 221 7.25 -3.86 2.40
C MET A 221 7.45 -5.36 2.23
N LEU A 222 8.52 -5.78 1.54
CA LEU A 222 8.77 -7.17 1.19
C LEU A 222 8.83 -8.12 2.40
N PRO A 223 9.65 -7.89 3.45
CA PRO A 223 9.64 -8.76 4.63
C PRO A 223 8.30 -8.72 5.38
N ALA A 224 7.60 -7.57 5.41
CA ALA A 224 6.28 -7.48 6.06
C ALA A 224 5.25 -8.34 5.33
N MET A 225 5.22 -8.24 4.00
CA MET A 225 4.33 -9.03 3.16
C MET A 225 4.63 -10.53 3.26
N LEU A 226 5.91 -10.92 3.21
CA LEU A 226 6.33 -12.32 3.39
C LEU A 226 5.93 -12.87 4.76
N GLN A 227 6.15 -12.10 5.83
CA GLN A 227 5.82 -12.52 7.21
C GLN A 227 4.32 -12.69 7.44
N LYS A 228 3.50 -11.84 6.80
CA LYS A 228 2.02 -11.89 6.96
C LYS A 228 1.31 -12.64 5.83
N GLY A 229 2.05 -13.20 4.87
CA GLY A 229 1.50 -14.01 3.79
C GLY A 229 0.81 -13.22 2.66
N TYR A 230 0.99 -11.91 2.58
CA TYR A 230 0.43 -11.10 1.50
C TYR A 230 1.08 -11.46 0.15
N LYS A 231 0.25 -11.58 -0.88
CA LYS A 231 0.69 -11.77 -2.26
C LYS A 231 0.80 -10.47 -3.02
N LEU A 232 -0.11 -9.53 -2.77
CA LEU A 232 -0.12 -8.24 -3.44
C LEU A 232 0.12 -7.09 -2.47
N GLY A 233 0.90 -6.11 -2.90
CA GLY A 233 1.19 -4.89 -2.18
C GLY A 233 1.03 -3.67 -3.07
N LEU A 234 0.47 -2.60 -2.52
CA LEU A 234 0.35 -1.29 -3.15
C LEU A 234 1.18 -0.29 -2.36
N GLY A 235 2.18 0.29 -3.00
CA GLY A 235 3.02 1.31 -2.40
C GLY A 235 2.85 2.64 -3.12
N ILE A 236 2.39 3.67 -2.43
CA ILE A 236 2.05 4.95 -3.06
C ILE A 236 3.08 6.02 -2.66
N ASP A 237 3.57 6.80 -3.63
CA ASP A 237 4.51 7.89 -3.33
C ASP A 237 3.82 9.21 -2.96
N GLU A 238 4.62 10.17 -2.51
CA GLU A 238 4.14 11.49 -2.13
C GLU A 238 3.38 12.19 -3.27
N ASN A 239 2.38 12.99 -2.89
CA ASN A 239 1.50 13.74 -3.78
C ASN A 239 0.84 12.89 -4.89
N THR A 240 0.63 11.60 -4.61
CA THR A 240 0.00 10.61 -5.49
C THR A 240 -1.06 9.83 -4.72
N ALA A 241 -2.11 9.40 -5.41
CA ALA A 241 -3.18 8.56 -4.89
C ALA A 241 -3.41 7.33 -5.78
N MET A 242 -3.74 6.21 -5.17
CA MET A 242 -4.41 5.08 -5.83
C MET A 242 -5.88 5.12 -5.46
N VAL A 243 -6.75 5.27 -6.46
CA VAL A 243 -8.20 5.23 -6.31
C VAL A 243 -8.66 3.79 -6.55
N VAL A 244 -9.19 3.13 -5.53
CA VAL A 244 -9.67 1.75 -5.63
C VAL A 244 -11.20 1.76 -5.69
N GLY A 245 -11.75 1.27 -6.80
CA GLY A 245 -13.19 1.13 -7.01
C GLY A 245 -13.78 -0.17 -6.44
N PRO A 246 -15.12 -0.30 -6.44
CA PRO A 246 -15.81 -1.47 -5.91
C PRO A 246 -15.51 -2.77 -6.67
N ASN A 247 -15.11 -2.67 -7.94
CA ASN A 247 -14.71 -3.79 -8.79
C ASN A 247 -13.20 -4.09 -8.75
N ARG A 248 -12.49 -3.56 -7.75
CA ARG A 248 -11.04 -3.75 -7.57
C ARG A 248 -10.16 -3.11 -8.66
N GLU A 249 -10.75 -2.26 -9.50
CA GLU A 249 -9.98 -1.37 -10.39
C GLU A 249 -9.24 -0.31 -9.58
N VAL A 250 -7.97 -0.12 -9.90
CA VAL A 250 -7.10 0.90 -9.33
C VAL A 250 -6.76 1.90 -10.43
N GLU A 251 -6.90 3.19 -10.15
CA GLU A 251 -6.41 4.27 -10.99
C GLU A 251 -5.41 5.12 -10.21
N VAL A 252 -4.26 5.42 -10.84
CA VAL A 252 -3.25 6.31 -10.24
C VAL A 252 -3.54 7.76 -10.61
N LEU A 253 -3.58 8.63 -9.60
CA LEU A 253 -3.76 10.07 -9.77
C LEU A 253 -2.66 10.84 -9.05
N GLY A 254 -2.10 11.86 -9.68
CA GLY A 254 -1.22 12.81 -9.04
C GLY A 254 0.16 12.88 -9.67
N TYR A 255 1.18 13.12 -8.85
CA TYR A 255 2.45 13.65 -9.35
C TYR A 255 3.48 12.61 -9.76
N LYS A 256 3.80 11.64 -8.88
CA LYS A 256 4.89 10.70 -9.13
C LYS A 256 4.36 9.36 -9.60
N GLY A 257 3.63 8.65 -8.76
CA GLY A 257 3.20 7.29 -9.09
C GLY A 257 3.18 6.37 -7.88
N ALA A 258 3.10 5.08 -8.18
CA ALA A 258 2.98 4.02 -7.21
C ALA A 258 3.63 2.73 -7.73
N LEU A 259 4.01 1.84 -6.81
CA LEU A 259 4.44 0.49 -7.13
C LEU A 259 3.33 -0.50 -6.80
N VAL A 260 3.14 -1.46 -7.71
CA VAL A 260 2.48 -2.73 -7.44
C VAL A 260 3.58 -3.76 -7.18
N VAL A 261 3.48 -4.45 -6.05
CA VAL A 261 4.41 -5.50 -5.62
C VAL A 261 3.66 -6.82 -5.61
N ASP A 262 4.12 -7.80 -6.38
CA ASP A 262 3.52 -9.14 -6.44
C ASP A 262 4.53 -10.22 -6.02
N LEU A 263 4.15 -10.98 -4.98
CA LEU A 263 4.90 -12.06 -4.34
C LEU A 263 4.33 -13.45 -4.64
N SER A 264 3.38 -13.57 -5.57
CA SER A 264 2.73 -14.83 -5.93
C SER A 264 3.74 -15.89 -6.37
N GLY A 265 4.76 -15.48 -7.12
CA GLY A 265 5.87 -16.34 -7.55
C GLY A 265 7.15 -16.21 -6.72
N ALA A 266 7.15 -15.43 -5.63
CA ALA A 266 8.38 -15.14 -4.90
C ALA A 266 8.84 -16.32 -4.04
N ASN A 267 10.16 -16.51 -3.94
CA ASN A 267 10.77 -17.50 -3.07
C ASN A 267 11.72 -16.79 -2.08
N ALA A 268 11.47 -16.98 -0.78
CA ALA A 268 12.31 -16.44 0.28
C ALA A 268 13.13 -17.55 0.95
N LYS A 269 14.39 -17.26 1.24
CA LYS A 269 15.29 -18.16 1.99
C LYS A 269 15.25 -17.83 3.48
N GLN A 270 15.43 -18.85 4.32
CA GLN A 270 15.59 -18.65 5.76
C GLN A 270 16.91 -17.95 6.10
N GLY A 271 16.93 -17.24 7.23
CA GLY A 271 18.10 -16.49 7.70
C GLY A 271 18.02 -15.00 7.36
N THR A 272 19.16 -14.41 6.98
CA THR A 272 19.23 -13.02 6.53
C THR A 272 18.33 -12.81 5.31
N PHE A 273 17.62 -11.68 5.25
CA PHE A 273 16.65 -11.38 4.21
C PHE A 273 17.19 -11.66 2.80
N ASN A 274 16.54 -12.60 2.11
CA ASN A 274 16.91 -13.05 0.78
C ASN A 274 15.64 -13.52 0.08
N VAL A 275 15.28 -12.87 -1.02
CA VAL A 275 14.07 -13.16 -1.77
C VAL A 275 14.37 -13.12 -3.25
N SER A 276 13.74 -14.00 -4.02
CA SER A 276 13.84 -14.05 -5.46
C SER A 276 12.46 -14.08 -6.09
N ASN A 277 12.39 -13.66 -7.36
CA ASN A 277 11.21 -13.69 -8.19
C ASN A 277 10.05 -12.84 -7.65
N VAL A 278 10.35 -11.72 -7.02
CA VAL A 278 9.37 -10.64 -6.77
C VAL A 278 9.03 -10.00 -8.12
N ARG A 279 7.77 -9.63 -8.35
CA ARG A 279 7.36 -8.81 -9.49
C ARG A 279 7.08 -7.38 -9.03
N LEU A 280 7.64 -6.42 -9.76
CA LEU A 280 7.43 -5.00 -9.54
C LEU A 280 6.90 -4.34 -10.80
N SER A 281 5.87 -3.52 -10.61
CA SER A 281 5.31 -2.65 -11.64
C SER A 281 5.24 -1.23 -11.11
N TYR A 282 5.71 -0.27 -11.90
CA TYR A 282 5.55 1.15 -11.67
C TYR A 282 4.40 1.70 -12.51
N LEU A 283 3.43 2.27 -11.81
CA LEU A 283 2.26 2.92 -12.38
C LEU A 283 2.35 4.42 -12.12
N ASP A 284 2.27 5.19 -13.18
CA ASP A 284 2.30 6.65 -13.18
C ASP A 284 0.86 7.17 -13.39
N ASN A 285 0.67 8.49 -13.31
CA ASN A 285 -0.61 9.16 -13.44
C ASN A 285 -1.42 8.66 -14.65
N GLY A 286 -2.71 8.40 -14.41
CA GLY A 286 -3.67 7.90 -15.38
C GLY A 286 -3.61 6.39 -15.65
N ASP A 287 -2.57 5.68 -15.18
CA ASP A 287 -2.50 4.23 -15.34
C ASP A 287 -3.53 3.52 -14.48
N ARG A 288 -3.94 2.34 -14.96
CA ARG A 288 -4.88 1.47 -14.26
C ARG A 288 -4.32 0.09 -14.03
N PHE A 289 -4.74 -0.52 -12.92
CA PHE A 289 -4.47 -1.91 -12.59
C PHE A 289 -5.67 -2.54 -11.88
N ASN A 290 -6.05 -3.73 -12.27
CA ASN A 290 -7.11 -4.47 -11.59
C ASN A 290 -6.51 -5.49 -10.62
N ILE A 291 -6.81 -5.36 -9.32
CA ILE A 291 -6.25 -6.22 -8.27
C ILE A 291 -6.68 -7.69 -8.44
N ALA A 292 -7.87 -7.97 -8.97
CA ALA A 292 -8.37 -9.33 -9.10
C ALA A 292 -7.80 -10.07 -10.32
N SER A 293 -7.73 -9.38 -11.47
CA SER A 293 -7.26 -9.97 -12.73
C SER A 293 -5.76 -9.76 -13.00
N HIS A 294 -5.11 -8.91 -12.19
CA HIS A 294 -3.74 -8.44 -12.40
C HIS A 294 -3.55 -7.80 -13.79
N SER A 295 -4.61 -7.23 -14.37
CA SER A 295 -4.55 -6.56 -15.66
C SER A 295 -4.03 -5.14 -15.48
N PHE A 296 -3.01 -4.76 -16.25
CA PHE A 296 -2.50 -3.40 -16.33
C PHE A 296 -2.97 -2.73 -17.62
N THR A 297 -3.37 -1.45 -17.52
CA THR A 297 -3.73 -0.61 -18.66
C THR A 297 -3.01 0.74 -18.54
N PRO A 298 -2.17 1.12 -19.51
CA PRO A 298 -1.50 2.42 -19.49
C PRO A 298 -2.51 3.57 -19.66
N ALA A 299 -2.14 4.76 -19.18
CA ALA A 299 -2.90 5.98 -19.41
C ALA A 299 -3.05 6.27 -20.93
N PRO A 300 -4.11 6.99 -21.35
CA PRO A 300 -4.35 7.26 -22.78
C PRO A 300 -3.18 7.93 -23.52
N ASP A 301 -2.44 8.83 -22.87
CA ASP A 301 -1.29 9.52 -23.46
C ASP A 301 -0.04 8.62 -23.61
N LYS A 302 -0.05 7.47 -22.94
CA LYS A 302 1.00 6.43 -22.97
C LYS A 302 0.61 5.21 -23.82
N ALA A 303 -0.67 5.05 -24.17
CA ALA A 303 -1.20 3.83 -24.78
C ALA A 303 -0.50 3.45 -26.10
N ASP A 304 -0.18 4.45 -26.93
CA ASP A 304 0.53 4.26 -28.21
C ASP A 304 2.06 4.31 -28.06
N GLY A 305 2.57 4.68 -26.88
CA GLY A 305 3.99 4.84 -26.58
C GLY A 305 4.65 3.57 -26.04
N ARG A 306 4.19 2.38 -26.45
CA ARG A 306 4.77 1.11 -26.03
C ARG A 306 6.22 1.00 -26.52
N LEU A 307 7.15 0.73 -25.59
CA LEU A 307 8.56 0.56 -25.90
C LEU A 307 8.82 -0.71 -26.72
N ASP A 308 9.69 -0.59 -27.72
CA ASP A 308 10.15 -1.69 -28.56
C ASP A 308 11.50 -2.23 -28.03
N PRO A 309 11.53 -3.46 -27.46
CA PRO A 309 12.77 -4.05 -26.97
C PRO A 309 13.84 -4.26 -28.04
N ALA A 310 13.48 -4.26 -29.33
CA ALA A 310 14.44 -4.36 -30.43
C ALA A 310 15.17 -3.05 -30.73
N ARG A 311 14.69 -1.92 -30.18
CA ARG A 311 15.23 -0.57 -30.44
C ARG A 311 15.48 0.21 -29.14
N PRO A 312 16.29 -0.32 -28.21
CA PRO A 312 16.47 0.32 -26.91
C PRO A 312 17.32 1.58 -27.01
N TYR A 313 16.97 2.57 -26.18
CA TYR A 313 17.71 3.83 -26.04
C TYR A 313 18.99 3.65 -25.21
N TYR A 314 18.92 2.98 -24.06
CA TYR A 314 20.05 2.84 -23.14
C TYR A 314 20.96 1.65 -23.49
N ARG A 315 22.27 1.88 -23.42
CA ARG A 315 23.31 0.89 -23.77
C ARG A 315 24.37 0.66 -22.70
N GLU A 316 24.44 1.56 -21.71
CA GLU A 316 25.43 1.50 -20.65
C GLU A 316 24.99 0.55 -19.52
N PRO A 317 25.94 -0.04 -18.77
CA PRO A 317 25.62 -0.83 -17.59
C PRO A 317 24.73 -0.08 -16.60
N LEU A 318 23.68 -0.75 -16.15
CA LEU A 318 22.67 -0.14 -15.26
C LEU A 318 23.01 -0.44 -13.80
N PHE A 319 23.48 0.57 -13.09
CA PHE A 319 23.93 0.44 -11.72
C PHE A 319 23.49 1.62 -10.84
N SER A 320 23.16 1.34 -9.57
CA SER A 320 23.02 2.34 -8.52
C SER A 320 23.68 1.90 -7.22
N ALA A 321 24.43 2.81 -6.59
CA ALA A 321 25.04 2.58 -5.29
C ALA A 321 24.08 2.80 -4.09
N ASP A 322 22.91 3.42 -4.34
CA ASP A 322 21.86 3.62 -3.33
C ASP A 322 20.47 3.44 -3.95
N ILE A 323 20.04 2.18 -4.03
CA ILE A 323 18.72 1.81 -4.56
C ILE A 323 17.55 2.25 -3.66
N LEU A 324 17.82 2.60 -2.40
CA LEU A 324 16.81 3.11 -1.46
C LEU A 324 16.67 4.64 -1.52
N GLY A 325 17.49 5.30 -2.36
CA GLY A 325 17.40 6.72 -2.63
C GLY A 325 16.08 7.14 -3.28
N ASN A 326 15.83 8.45 -3.26
CA ASN A 326 14.61 9.05 -3.79
C ASN A 326 14.41 8.71 -5.27
N SER A 327 13.36 7.96 -5.58
CA SER A 327 12.98 7.52 -6.94
C SER A 327 13.99 6.61 -7.65
N THR A 328 15.14 6.28 -7.05
CA THR A 328 16.18 5.47 -7.70
C THR A 328 15.67 4.14 -8.27
N VAL A 329 14.77 3.46 -7.54
CA VAL A 329 14.21 2.18 -7.99
C VAL A 329 13.42 2.30 -9.29
N VAL A 330 12.60 3.36 -9.44
CA VAL A 330 11.81 3.55 -10.66
C VAL A 330 12.69 4.00 -11.81
N ASP A 331 13.66 4.88 -11.56
CA ASP A 331 14.60 5.33 -12.59
C ASP A 331 15.42 4.15 -13.15
N LEU A 332 15.83 3.23 -12.28
CA LEU A 332 16.55 2.04 -12.68
C LEU A 332 15.66 1.06 -13.46
N MET A 333 14.39 0.90 -13.06
CA MET A 333 13.39 0.10 -13.78
C MET A 333 13.07 0.71 -15.17
N GLY A 334 12.91 2.03 -15.25
CA GLY A 334 12.67 2.77 -16.50
C GLY A 334 13.82 2.62 -17.49
N LYS A 335 15.07 2.78 -17.02
CA LYS A 335 16.25 2.51 -17.84
C LYS A 335 16.33 1.05 -18.27
N LEU A 336 16.06 0.12 -17.36
CA LEU A 336 16.11 -1.31 -17.67
C LEU A 336 15.14 -1.68 -18.79
N ILE A 337 13.90 -1.17 -18.74
CA ILE A 337 12.89 -1.55 -19.73
C ILE A 337 13.26 -1.05 -21.14
N ASP A 338 13.95 0.07 -21.25
CA ASP A 338 14.43 0.69 -22.50
C ASP A 338 15.95 0.51 -22.73
N SER A 339 16.52 -0.63 -22.33
CA SER A 339 17.96 -0.92 -22.50
C SER A 339 18.24 -2.22 -23.25
N ASP A 340 19.47 -2.42 -23.73
CA ASP A 340 19.95 -3.75 -24.15
C ASP A 340 20.58 -4.58 -23.03
N GLN A 341 20.63 -4.04 -21.81
CA GLN A 341 21.27 -4.69 -20.67
C GLN A 341 20.40 -5.81 -20.09
N PRO A 342 20.95 -7.00 -19.77
CA PRO A 342 20.16 -8.12 -19.29
C PRO A 342 19.57 -7.88 -17.89
N GLU A 343 20.26 -7.10 -17.08
CA GLU A 343 19.88 -6.78 -15.71
C GLU A 343 20.31 -5.37 -15.31
N ALA A 344 19.70 -4.86 -14.24
CA ALA A 344 20.12 -3.66 -13.56
C ALA A 344 20.39 -3.96 -12.09
N ILE A 345 21.46 -3.38 -11.53
CA ILE A 345 21.93 -3.68 -10.17
C ILE A 345 21.81 -2.43 -9.29
N GLY A 346 21.04 -2.54 -8.22
CA GLY A 346 20.99 -1.57 -7.15
C GLY A 346 21.65 -2.13 -5.89
N LEU A 347 22.46 -1.32 -5.20
CA LEU A 347 23.02 -1.68 -3.89
C LEU A 347 22.40 -0.84 -2.79
N THR A 348 22.39 -1.37 -1.59
CA THR A 348 22.21 -0.59 -0.37
C THR A 348 23.19 -1.08 0.68
N LEU A 349 23.82 -0.12 1.34
CA LEU A 349 24.88 -0.31 2.31
C LEU A 349 24.71 0.70 3.44
N ASP A 350 25.32 0.39 4.59
CA ASP A 350 25.14 1.16 5.81
C ASP A 350 26.40 1.89 6.24
N SER A 351 26.24 2.83 7.15
CA SER A 351 27.37 3.52 7.78
C SER A 351 28.27 2.53 8.53
N ALA A 352 29.54 2.91 8.73
CA ALA A 352 30.49 2.12 9.52
C ALA A 352 30.08 1.92 10.98
N HIS A 353 29.15 2.73 11.48
CA HIS A 353 28.71 2.72 12.87
C HIS A 353 27.35 2.05 13.04
N ALA A 354 26.78 1.50 11.97
CA ALA A 354 25.48 0.85 12.03
C ALA A 354 25.55 -0.59 12.53
N VAL A 355 24.38 -1.15 12.86
CA VAL A 355 24.23 -2.55 13.22
C VAL A 355 24.52 -3.42 11.99
N GLN A 356 25.36 -4.44 12.18
CA GLN A 356 25.88 -5.31 11.11
C GLN A 356 26.42 -4.45 9.94
N PRO A 357 27.51 -3.68 10.17
CA PRO A 357 27.96 -2.68 9.21
C PRO A 357 28.46 -3.30 7.90
N ASP A 358 28.92 -4.54 7.93
CA ASP A 358 29.42 -5.25 6.74
C ASP A 358 28.31 -5.93 5.94
N LEU A 359 27.07 -5.93 6.44
CA LEU A 359 25.92 -6.48 5.74
C LEU A 359 25.25 -5.39 4.90
N GLY A 360 25.25 -5.59 3.59
CA GLY A 360 24.45 -4.84 2.63
C GLY A 360 23.50 -5.75 1.84
N PHE A 361 22.79 -5.19 0.87
CA PHE A 361 21.93 -5.96 -0.03
C PHE A 361 22.15 -5.53 -1.48
N GLU A 362 22.18 -6.51 -2.37
CA GLU A 362 22.08 -6.34 -3.82
C GLU A 362 20.63 -6.55 -4.24
N PHE A 363 20.09 -5.62 -5.03
CA PHE A 363 18.80 -5.62 -5.68
C PHE A 363 19.05 -5.80 -7.17
N ARG A 364 18.73 -6.96 -7.71
CA ARG A 364 18.90 -7.30 -9.12
C ARG A 364 17.55 -7.26 -9.81
N PHE A 365 17.44 -6.37 -10.78
CA PHE A 365 16.26 -6.21 -11.61
C PHE A 365 16.51 -6.87 -12.96
N SER A 366 15.53 -7.61 -13.47
CA SER A 366 15.59 -8.25 -14.80
C SER A 366 14.23 -8.24 -15.47
N ARG A 367 14.23 -8.24 -16.80
CA ARG A 367 12.99 -8.35 -17.58
C ARG A 367 12.50 -9.79 -17.62
N THR A 368 11.19 -9.93 -17.73
CA THR A 368 10.48 -11.18 -17.96
C THR A 368 9.88 -11.15 -19.37
N GLY A 369 9.35 -12.28 -19.85
CA GLY A 369 8.62 -12.30 -21.12
C GLY A 369 7.34 -11.45 -21.13
N GLU A 370 6.88 -11.03 -19.95
CA GLU A 370 5.69 -10.21 -19.74
C GLU A 370 6.05 -8.76 -19.36
N SER A 371 7.35 -8.43 -19.25
CA SER A 371 7.76 -7.06 -18.96
C SER A 371 7.44 -6.15 -20.14
N VAL A 372 6.83 -5.00 -19.84
CA VAL A 372 6.52 -3.99 -20.85
C VAL A 372 6.70 -2.60 -20.25
N GLY A 373 7.12 -1.64 -21.07
CA GLY A 373 7.18 -0.25 -20.71
C GLY A 373 6.40 0.62 -21.69
N TYR A 374 5.91 1.75 -21.20
CA TYR A 374 5.18 2.74 -21.98
C TYR A 374 5.75 4.13 -21.66
N MET A 375 5.89 4.97 -22.68
CA MET A 375 6.29 6.37 -22.52
C MET A 375 5.17 7.29 -23.01
N SER A 376 5.05 8.44 -22.36
CA SER A 376 4.07 9.46 -22.76
C SER A 376 4.49 10.09 -24.07
N ALA A 377 3.52 10.35 -24.95
CA ALA A 377 3.77 11.07 -26.20
C ALA A 377 3.97 12.58 -25.99
N THR A 378 3.60 13.12 -24.82
CA THR A 378 3.53 14.56 -24.56
C THR A 378 4.35 15.01 -23.35
N THR A 379 4.84 14.08 -22.54
CA THR A 379 5.61 14.35 -21.32
C THR A 379 6.74 13.33 -21.15
N GLU A 380 7.57 13.50 -20.12
CA GLU A 380 8.59 12.51 -19.74
C GLU A 380 8.04 11.38 -18.83
N ALA A 381 6.71 11.31 -18.67
CA ALA A 381 6.06 10.26 -17.88
C ALA A 381 6.23 8.88 -18.53
N TYR A 382 6.40 7.87 -17.69
CA TYR A 382 6.58 6.49 -18.15
C TYR A 382 5.98 5.48 -17.17
N SER A 383 5.68 4.30 -17.67
CA SER A 383 5.15 3.18 -16.88
C SER A 383 5.99 1.94 -17.14
N VAL A 384 6.17 1.12 -16.11
CA VAL A 384 6.91 -0.15 -16.24
C VAL A 384 6.07 -1.25 -15.61
N TYR A 385 5.79 -2.31 -16.35
CA TYR A 385 5.00 -3.42 -15.86
C TYR A 385 5.85 -4.69 -15.77
N ASN A 386 5.70 -5.41 -14.65
CA ASN A 386 6.12 -6.79 -14.45
C ASN A 386 7.63 -7.05 -14.63
N VAL A 387 8.46 -6.22 -13.99
CA VAL A 387 9.90 -6.43 -13.85
C VAL A 387 10.17 -7.39 -12.70
N ARG A 388 11.11 -8.33 -12.88
CA ARG A 388 11.57 -9.22 -11.81
C ARG A 388 12.55 -8.51 -10.90
N LEU A 389 12.42 -8.72 -9.59
CA LEU A 389 13.38 -8.33 -8.57
C LEU A 389 13.84 -9.54 -7.76
N ASP A 390 15.17 -9.70 -7.66
CA ASP A 390 15.84 -10.59 -6.71
C ASP A 390 16.65 -9.74 -5.72
N ILE A 391 16.57 -10.05 -4.42
CA ILE A 391 17.34 -9.39 -3.36
C ILE A 391 18.17 -10.43 -2.63
N ARG A 392 19.48 -10.19 -2.53
CA ARG A 392 20.39 -11.05 -1.76
C ARG A 392 21.26 -10.24 -0.80
N PRO A 393 21.59 -10.80 0.37
CA PRO A 393 22.58 -10.18 1.24
C PRO A 393 23.95 -10.25 0.59
N ILE A 394 24.75 -9.20 0.81
CA ILE A 394 26.14 -9.10 0.35
C ILE A 394 27.04 -8.69 1.51
N VAL A 395 28.32 -9.06 1.41
CA VAL A 395 29.35 -8.61 2.34
C VAL A 395 30.07 -7.41 1.74
N VAL A 396 29.98 -6.27 2.42
CA VAL A 396 30.66 -5.03 2.03
C VAL A 396 32.08 -5.04 2.60
N LYS A 397 33.10 -5.02 1.73
CA LYS A 397 34.50 -4.92 2.16
C LYS A 397 34.79 -3.52 2.73
N ARG A 398 35.57 -3.48 3.82
CA ARG A 398 35.99 -2.24 4.48
C ARG A 398 37.52 -2.05 4.42
N PRO A 399 38.02 -0.80 4.32
CA PRO A 399 37.23 0.44 4.16
C PRO A 399 36.58 0.50 2.77
N LEU A 400 35.39 1.12 2.68
CA LEU A 400 34.64 1.20 1.42
C LEU A 400 35.40 2.02 0.36
N TYR A 401 36.19 2.99 0.81
CA TYR A 401 37.02 3.84 -0.02
C TYR A 401 38.36 4.06 0.69
N GLN A 402 39.37 4.41 -0.10
CA GLN A 402 40.67 4.86 0.37
C GLN A 402 40.90 6.27 -0.17
N TYR A 403 41.30 7.20 0.69
CA TYR A 403 41.69 8.54 0.26
C TYR A 403 42.93 8.45 -0.65
N LYS A 404 42.93 9.24 -1.73
CA LYS A 404 44.10 9.40 -2.59
C LYS A 404 44.84 10.67 -2.23
#